data_AF-A0A662L6K1-F1
#
_entry.id   AF-A0A662L6K1-F1
#
_cell.length_a   1.000
_cell.length_b   1.000
_cell.length_c   1.000
_cell.angle_alpha   90.00
_cell.angle_beta   90.00
_cell.angle_gamma   90.00
#
_symmetry.space_group_name_H-M   'P 1'
#
loop_
_entity.id
_entity.type
_entity.pdbx_description
1 polymer ?
#
loop_
_entity_poly.entity_id
_entity_poly.type
_entity_poly.pdbx_seq_one_letter_code
_entity_poly.pdbx_strand_id
1 'polypeptide(L)'
;MVIQDEKNIEKILENKYKEGLKIIKMSKTSKELLEELKKDCPNVPDKELVSLFKSVAAGTKMVDSAIIAAAHNMQYNAIHKEKKKKTWLDDFMTETSLKMMKPREIIRKKELYHELIDLISHLEEKYDNMDSPPDTAIFRRRITTFLKEKVKR
;
A
#
# COMPACT_ATOMS: atom_id res chain seq x y z
N MET A 1 -0.21 22.79 5.12
CA MET A 1 1.07 22.49 4.44
C MET A 1 1.01 21.34 3.43
N VAL A 2 -0.08 20.56 3.33
CA VAL A 2 -0.13 19.38 2.43
C VAL A 2 -0.36 19.71 0.94
N ILE A 3 -1.13 20.76 0.64
CA ILE A 3 -1.56 21.11 -0.72
C ILE A 3 -0.40 21.58 -1.61
N GLN A 4 0.64 22.16 -1.01
CA GLN A 4 1.80 22.69 -1.73
C GLN A 4 2.74 21.59 -2.19
N ASP A 5 2.82 20.49 -1.43
CA ASP A 5 3.64 19.31 -1.74
C ASP A 5 3.00 18.47 -2.85
N GLU A 6 1.67 18.30 -2.84
CA GLU A 6 0.94 17.55 -3.88
C GLU A 6 1.09 18.18 -5.27
N LYS A 7 0.91 19.51 -5.38
CA LYS A 7 1.12 20.24 -6.64
C LYS A 7 2.55 20.12 -7.16
N ASN A 8 3.53 20.00 -6.26
CA ASN A 8 4.93 19.86 -6.62
C ASN A 8 5.23 18.44 -7.13
N ILE A 9 4.63 17.42 -6.51
CA ILE A 9 4.74 16.02 -6.95
C ILE A 9 4.14 15.82 -8.35
N GLU A 10 2.94 16.35 -8.60
CA GLU A 10 2.30 16.25 -9.94
C GLU A 10 3.19 16.86 -11.01
N LYS A 11 3.75 18.04 -10.74
CA LYS A 11 4.67 18.73 -11.66
C LYS A 11 5.94 17.92 -11.92
N ILE A 12 6.49 17.26 -10.90
CA ILE A 12 7.65 16.38 -11.03
C ILE A 12 7.31 15.17 -11.92
N LEU A 13 6.16 14.52 -11.69
CA LEU A 13 5.72 13.36 -12.47
C LEU A 13 5.44 13.74 -13.94
N GLU A 14 4.80 14.88 -14.18
CA GLU A 14 4.56 15.37 -15.53
C GLU A 14 5.88 15.69 -16.25
N ASN A 15 6.84 16.29 -15.55
CA ASN A 15 8.18 16.53 -16.08
C ASN A 15 8.93 15.22 -16.34
N LYS A 16 8.71 14.17 -15.54
CA LYS A 16 9.28 12.83 -15.82
C LYS A 16 8.79 12.29 -17.16
N TYR A 17 7.49 12.33 -17.36
CA TYR A 17 6.85 11.90 -18.60
C TYR A 17 7.32 12.69 -19.83
N LYS A 18 7.33 14.03 -19.75
CA LYS A 18 7.72 14.90 -20.87
C LYS A 18 9.16 14.66 -21.34
N GLU A 19 10.09 14.50 -20.41
CA GLU A 19 11.48 14.20 -20.75
C GLU A 19 11.66 12.77 -21.28
N GLY A 20 10.92 11.79 -20.73
CA GLY A 20 10.88 10.43 -21.27
C GLY A 20 10.45 10.42 -22.75
N LEU A 21 9.40 11.17 -23.09
CA LEU A 21 8.96 11.33 -24.49
C LEU A 21 10.04 11.94 -25.38
N LYS A 22 10.82 12.91 -24.90
CA LYS A 22 11.92 13.49 -25.68
C LYS A 22 12.98 12.45 -25.98
N ILE A 23 13.41 11.68 -24.98
CA ILE A 23 14.41 10.62 -25.13
C ILE A 23 13.95 9.59 -26.16
N ILE A 24 12.70 9.12 -26.04
CA ILE A 24 12.12 8.16 -26.98
C ILE A 24 12.08 8.73 -28.40
N LYS A 25 11.73 10.01 -28.58
CA LYS A 25 11.70 10.62 -29.91
C LYS A 25 13.07 10.69 -30.57
N MET A 26 14.13 10.87 -29.78
CA MET A 26 15.50 11.08 -30.26
C MET A 26 16.21 9.79 -30.70
N SER A 27 15.75 8.61 -30.27
CA SER A 27 16.42 7.33 -30.55
C SER A 27 15.48 6.29 -31.13
N LYS A 28 15.89 5.63 -32.21
CA LYS A 28 15.15 4.50 -32.79
C LYS A 28 15.07 3.33 -31.82
N THR A 29 16.19 3.01 -31.16
CA THR A 29 16.29 1.95 -30.15
C THR A 29 15.34 2.19 -28.98
N SER A 30 15.20 3.43 -28.52
CA SER A 30 14.25 3.75 -27.44
C SER A 30 12.78 3.60 -27.86
N LYS A 31 12.46 3.80 -29.15
CA LYS A 31 11.11 3.55 -29.67
C LYS A 31 10.82 2.05 -29.74
N GLU A 32 11.77 1.28 -30.27
CA GLU A 32 11.66 -0.18 -30.36
C GLU A 32 11.50 -0.78 -28.96
N LEU A 33 12.33 -0.36 -28.00
CA LEU A 33 12.22 -0.78 -26.60
C LEU A 33 10.84 -0.44 -26.00
N LEU A 34 10.29 0.75 -26.26
CA LEU A 34 8.96 1.08 -25.75
C LEU A 34 7.88 0.15 -26.30
N GLU A 35 7.93 -0.19 -27.59
CA GLU A 35 6.94 -1.07 -28.21
C GLU A 35 7.07 -2.51 -27.70
N GLU A 36 8.30 -3.00 -27.47
CA GLU A 36 8.54 -4.28 -26.80
C GLU A 36 7.96 -4.30 -25.38
N LEU A 37 8.22 -3.24 -24.59
CA LEU A 37 7.71 -3.15 -23.22
C LEU A 37 6.19 -3.08 -23.16
N LYS A 38 5.52 -2.40 -24.10
CA LYS A 38 4.05 -2.40 -24.17
C LYS A 38 3.48 -3.80 -24.42
N LYS A 39 4.18 -4.61 -25.22
CA LYS A 39 3.80 -5.99 -25.51
C LYS A 39 4.03 -6.90 -24.31
N ASP A 40 5.17 -6.77 -23.64
CA ASP A 40 5.57 -7.65 -22.54
C ASP A 40 4.93 -7.25 -21.20
N CYS A 41 4.57 -5.97 -21.03
CA CYS A 41 4.00 -5.41 -19.81
C CYS A 41 2.60 -4.78 -20.04
N PRO A 42 1.59 -5.54 -20.52
CA PRO A 42 0.30 -4.98 -20.96
C PRO A 42 -0.57 -4.42 -19.83
N ASN A 43 -0.23 -4.68 -18.56
CA ASN A 43 -0.99 -4.16 -17.40
C ASN A 43 -0.36 -2.91 -16.80
N VAL A 44 0.78 -2.45 -17.34
CA VAL A 44 1.45 -1.22 -16.92
C VAL A 44 0.95 -0.06 -17.78
N PRO A 45 0.50 1.08 -17.19
CA PRO A 45 0.08 2.23 -17.97
C PRO A 45 1.20 2.80 -18.85
N ASP A 46 0.89 3.14 -20.10
CA ASP A 46 1.84 3.73 -21.06
C ASP A 46 2.60 4.93 -20.51
N LYS A 47 1.92 5.79 -19.75
CA LYS A 47 2.51 6.99 -19.15
C LYS A 47 3.64 6.63 -18.17
N GLU A 48 3.50 5.51 -17.46
CA GLU A 48 4.51 5.03 -16.52
C GLU A 48 5.70 4.42 -17.26
N LEU A 49 5.46 3.60 -18.30
CA LEU A 49 6.52 3.05 -19.16
C LEU A 49 7.38 4.15 -19.79
N VAL A 50 6.74 5.19 -20.33
CA VAL A 50 7.43 6.36 -20.92
C VAL A 50 8.27 7.10 -19.87
N SER A 51 7.79 7.18 -18.63
CA SER A 51 8.48 7.91 -17.56
C SER A 51 9.77 7.20 -17.08
N LEU A 52 9.93 5.90 -17.36
CA LEU A 52 11.15 5.15 -17.05
C LEU A 52 12.35 5.66 -17.84
N PHE A 53 12.16 6.09 -19.08
CA PHE A 53 13.24 6.54 -19.96
C PHE A 53 14.03 7.74 -19.41
N LYS A 54 13.38 8.67 -18.68
CA LYS A 54 14.09 9.75 -17.98
C LYS A 54 14.83 9.25 -16.74
N SER A 55 14.20 8.34 -15.99
CA SER A 55 14.67 7.95 -14.66
C SER A 55 15.98 7.18 -14.69
N VAL A 56 16.29 6.53 -15.82
CA VAL A 56 17.48 5.69 -15.98
C VAL A 56 18.60 6.38 -16.78
N ALA A 57 18.32 7.52 -17.42
CA ALA A 57 19.30 8.27 -18.23
C ALA A 57 20.44 8.94 -17.42
N ALA A 58 20.49 8.77 -16.10
CA ALA A 58 21.55 9.31 -15.25
C ALA A 58 22.80 8.40 -15.25
N GLY A 59 23.54 8.39 -16.37
CA GLY A 59 24.96 8.00 -16.41
C GLY A 59 25.31 6.51 -16.34
N THR A 60 24.37 5.59 -16.51
CA THR A 60 24.64 4.14 -16.48
C THR A 60 24.83 3.57 -17.89
N LYS A 61 25.81 2.67 -18.09
CA LYS A 61 26.00 1.94 -19.36
C LYS A 61 24.90 0.89 -19.64
N MET A 62 23.97 0.70 -18.70
CA MET A 62 22.95 -0.35 -18.68
C MET A 62 21.53 0.23 -18.60
N VAL A 63 21.28 1.35 -19.29
CA VAL A 63 20.00 2.07 -19.23
C VAL A 63 18.84 1.17 -19.62
N ASP A 64 18.98 0.43 -20.73
CA ASP A 64 17.90 -0.39 -21.27
C ASP A 64 17.55 -1.55 -20.32
N SER A 65 18.53 -2.23 -19.75
CA SER A 65 18.30 -3.32 -18.79
C SER A 65 17.57 -2.85 -17.53
N ALA A 66 17.88 -1.66 -17.03
CA ALA A 66 17.21 -1.10 -15.87
C ALA A 66 15.77 -0.64 -16.20
N ILE A 67 15.51 -0.15 -17.41
CA ILE A 67 14.15 0.14 -17.88
C ILE A 67 13.34 -1.16 -17.97
N ILE A 68 13.90 -2.22 -18.58
CA ILE A 68 13.23 -3.53 -18.71
C ILE A 68 12.91 -4.12 -17.34
N ALA A 69 13.89 -4.15 -16.43
CA ALA A 69 13.69 -4.68 -15.08
C ALA A 69 12.60 -3.90 -14.31
N ALA A 70 12.61 -2.56 -14.42
CA ALA A 70 11.59 -1.73 -13.79
C ALA A 70 10.19 -2.01 -14.35
N ALA A 71 10.04 -2.08 -15.68
CA ALA A 71 8.76 -2.39 -16.32
C ALA A 71 8.23 -3.78 -15.92
N HIS A 72 9.09 -4.80 -15.91
CA HIS A 72 8.72 -6.16 -15.50
C HIS A 72 8.31 -6.23 -14.03
N ASN A 73 8.96 -5.47 -13.15
CA ASN A 73 8.53 -5.36 -11.75
C ASN A 73 7.15 -4.70 -11.62
N MET A 74 6.88 -3.65 -12.41
CA MET A 74 5.58 -2.99 -12.42
C MET A 74 4.49 -3.93 -12.94
N GLN A 75 4.77 -4.68 -14.01
CA GLN A 75 3.90 -5.71 -14.55
C GLN A 75 3.63 -6.83 -13.55
N TYR A 76 4.68 -7.30 -12.88
CA TYR A 76 4.57 -8.32 -11.83
C TYR A 76 3.65 -7.83 -10.71
N ASN A 77 3.82 -6.60 -10.22
CA ASN A 77 3.00 -6.00 -9.17
C ASN A 77 1.56 -5.74 -9.61
N ALA A 78 1.34 -5.41 -10.89
CA ALA A 78 0.00 -5.22 -11.45
C ALA A 78 -0.80 -6.52 -11.48
N ILE A 79 -0.15 -7.64 -11.83
CA ILE A 79 -0.74 -8.99 -11.82
C ILE A 79 -0.87 -9.49 -10.36
N HIS A 80 0.20 -9.40 -9.59
CA HIS A 80 0.31 -9.93 -8.24
C HIS A 80 0.04 -8.82 -7.23
N LYS A 81 -1.23 -8.38 -7.18
CA LYS A 81 -1.66 -7.43 -6.16
C LYS A 81 -1.33 -8.01 -4.78
N GLU A 82 -0.49 -7.30 -4.02
CA GLU A 82 -0.17 -7.71 -2.65
C GLU A 82 -1.47 -7.93 -1.88
N LYS A 83 -1.60 -9.12 -1.28
CA LYS A 83 -2.68 -9.36 -0.32
C LYS A 83 -2.53 -8.30 0.77
N LYS A 84 -3.59 -7.53 1.01
CA LYS A 84 -3.59 -6.52 2.08
C LYS A 84 -3.11 -7.20 3.37
N LYS A 85 -1.94 -6.78 3.88
CA LYS A 85 -1.39 -7.31 5.12
C LYS A 85 -2.41 -7.07 6.24
N LYS A 86 -3.08 -8.15 6.65
CA LYS A 86 -3.94 -8.19 7.83
C LYS A 86 -3.05 -8.15 9.07
N THR A 87 -3.49 -7.43 10.07
CA THR A 87 -2.99 -7.48 11.44
C THR A 87 -3.81 -8.52 12.21
N TRP A 88 -3.28 -9.04 13.32
CA TRP A 88 -4.02 -9.98 14.18
C TRP A 88 -5.35 -9.38 14.68
N LEU A 89 -5.40 -8.05 14.86
CA LEU A 89 -6.60 -7.36 15.33
C LEU A 89 -7.72 -7.36 14.26
N ASP A 90 -7.40 -7.47 12.97
CA ASP A 90 -8.40 -7.49 11.89
C ASP A 90 -9.45 -8.60 12.08
N ASP A 91 -9.08 -9.74 12.67
CA ASP A 91 -9.99 -10.88 12.88
C ASP A 91 -11.02 -10.62 14.00
N PHE A 92 -10.75 -9.64 14.86
CA PHE A 92 -11.64 -9.22 15.94
C PHE A 92 -12.42 -7.94 15.62
N MET A 93 -12.25 -7.36 14.44
CA MET A 93 -13.00 -6.18 14.02
C MET A 93 -14.32 -6.55 13.34
N THR A 94 -15.41 -5.97 13.82
CA THR A 94 -16.70 -5.96 13.12
C THR A 94 -16.74 -4.85 12.07
N GLU A 95 -17.66 -4.93 11.10
CA GLU A 95 -17.91 -3.83 10.16
C GLU A 95 -18.15 -2.48 10.85
N THR A 96 -18.83 -2.52 12.00
CA THR A 96 -19.11 -1.31 12.80
C THR A 96 -17.82 -0.72 13.37
N SER A 97 -16.96 -1.54 13.97
CA SER A 97 -15.66 -1.09 14.49
C SER A 97 -14.74 -0.56 13.37
N LEU A 98 -14.73 -1.22 12.20
CA LEU A 98 -13.95 -0.80 11.03
C LEU A 98 -14.40 0.53 10.44
N LYS A 99 -15.63 0.96 10.68
CA LYS A 99 -16.13 2.30 10.31
C LYS A 99 -15.68 3.38 11.29
N MET A 100 -15.34 3.00 12.53
CA MET A 100 -14.86 3.93 13.56
C MET A 100 -13.36 4.14 13.46
N MET A 101 -12.59 3.04 13.40
CA MET A 101 -11.13 3.09 13.31
C MET A 101 -10.60 1.78 12.73
N LYS A 102 -9.57 1.87 11.87
CA LYS A 102 -8.88 0.70 11.33
C LYS A 102 -7.87 0.15 12.35
N PRO A 103 -7.61 -1.17 12.36
CA PRO A 103 -6.59 -1.78 13.25
C PRO A 103 -5.24 -1.08 13.24
N ARG A 104 -4.75 -0.69 12.05
CA ARG A 104 -3.47 0.03 11.92
C ARG A 104 -3.47 1.40 12.60
N GLU A 105 -4.62 2.07 12.65
CA GLU A 105 -4.75 3.37 13.32
C GLU A 105 -4.76 3.20 14.84
N ILE A 106 -5.40 2.13 15.33
CA ILE A 106 -5.40 1.76 16.75
C ILE A 106 -3.97 1.47 17.20
N ILE A 107 -3.24 0.59 16.49
CA ILE A 107 -1.86 0.19 16.81
C ILE A 107 -0.90 1.39 16.85
N ARG A 108 -1.14 2.41 16.01
CA ARG A 108 -0.33 3.64 16.00
C ARG A 108 -0.57 4.54 17.22
N LYS A 109 -1.72 4.44 17.88
CA LYS A 109 -2.06 5.21 19.08
C LYS A 109 -1.69 4.41 20.33
N LYS A 110 -0.49 4.67 20.87
CA LYS A 110 0.10 3.88 21.96
C LYS A 110 -0.85 3.63 23.13
N GLU A 111 -1.47 4.68 23.66
CA GLU A 111 -2.37 4.59 24.82
C GLU A 111 -3.62 3.76 24.52
N LEU A 112 -4.32 4.09 23.42
CA LEU A 112 -5.50 3.34 22.98
C LEU A 112 -5.18 1.86 22.73
N TYR A 113 -4.01 1.58 22.16
CA TYR A 113 -3.56 0.21 21.90
C TYR A 113 -3.28 -0.55 23.20
N HIS A 114 -2.65 0.08 24.19
CA HIS A 114 -2.43 -0.55 25.51
C HIS A 114 -3.75 -0.84 26.22
N GLU A 115 -4.66 0.14 26.28
CA GLU A 115 -5.98 -0.07 26.88
C GLU A 115 -6.79 -1.19 26.19
N LEU A 116 -6.64 -1.32 24.86
CA LEU A 116 -7.26 -2.40 24.11
C LEU A 116 -6.64 -3.76 24.43
N ILE A 117 -5.31 -3.84 24.55
CA ILE A 117 -4.63 -5.08 24.97
C ILE A 117 -5.09 -5.46 26.37
N ASP A 118 -5.11 -4.53 27.31
CA ASP A 118 -5.58 -4.79 28.68
C ASP A 118 -7.00 -5.34 28.65
N LEU A 119 -7.91 -4.73 27.89
CA LEU A 119 -9.28 -5.23 27.73
C LEU A 119 -9.31 -6.67 27.22
N ILE A 120 -8.49 -7.01 26.23
CA ILE A 120 -8.43 -8.35 25.64
C ILE A 120 -7.90 -9.35 26.67
N SER A 121 -6.80 -9.02 27.37
CA SER A 121 -6.23 -9.88 28.42
C SER A 121 -7.23 -10.17 29.54
N HIS A 122 -7.97 -9.16 30.02
CA HIS A 122 -9.02 -9.37 31.03
C HIS A 122 -10.20 -10.22 30.53
N LEU A 123 -10.46 -10.23 29.21
CA LEU A 123 -11.47 -11.11 28.62
C LEU A 123 -10.96 -12.56 28.53
N GLU A 124 -9.66 -12.73 28.24
CA GLU A 124 -9.00 -14.03 28.13
C GLU A 124 -8.91 -14.76 29.48
N GLU A 125 -8.71 -14.03 30.59
CA GLU A 125 -8.63 -14.62 31.95
C GLU A 125 -9.79 -15.57 32.29
N LYS A 126 -10.98 -15.35 31.71
CA LYS A 126 -12.15 -16.21 31.92
C LYS A 126 -12.02 -17.59 31.28
N TYR A 127 -11.12 -17.73 30.33
CA TYR A 127 -10.90 -18.94 29.53
C TYR A 127 -9.60 -19.67 29.92
N ASP A 128 -8.73 -19.09 30.74
CA ASP A 128 -7.43 -19.66 31.12
C ASP A 128 -7.51 -21.08 31.72
N ASN A 129 -8.60 -21.37 32.45
CA ASN A 129 -8.83 -22.67 33.09
C ASN A 129 -9.91 -23.50 32.38
N MET A 130 -10.30 -23.13 31.16
CA MET A 130 -11.31 -23.84 30.37
C MET A 130 -10.66 -24.55 29.19
N ASP A 131 -11.04 -25.81 28.94
CA ASP A 131 -10.62 -26.55 27.73
C ASP A 131 -11.32 -26.06 26.45
N SER A 132 -12.20 -25.06 26.55
CA SER A 132 -12.90 -24.47 25.41
C SER A 132 -12.23 -23.19 24.94
N PRO A 133 -12.01 -23.01 23.62
CA PRO A 133 -11.43 -21.79 23.09
C PRO A 133 -12.34 -20.57 23.34
N PRO A 134 -11.76 -19.35 23.42
CA PRO A 134 -12.52 -18.13 23.62
C PRO A 134 -13.56 -17.90 22.51
N ASP A 135 -14.77 -17.45 22.89
CA ASP A 135 -15.80 -17.06 21.92
C ASP A 135 -15.44 -15.70 21.30
N THR A 136 -14.88 -15.75 20.10
CA THR A 136 -14.49 -14.56 19.32
C THR A 136 -15.63 -13.56 19.09
N ALA A 137 -16.90 -13.98 19.15
CA ALA A 137 -18.04 -13.06 19.03
C ALA A 137 -18.14 -12.11 20.24
N ILE A 138 -17.80 -12.61 21.45
CA ILE A 138 -17.77 -11.80 22.68
C ILE A 138 -16.68 -10.75 22.57
N PHE A 139 -15.47 -11.14 22.12
CA PHE A 139 -14.36 -10.23 21.89
C PHE A 139 -14.72 -9.14 20.87
N ARG A 140 -15.24 -9.54 19.70
CA ARG A 140 -15.72 -8.61 18.66
C ARG A 140 -16.72 -7.59 19.19
N ARG A 141 -17.70 -8.04 19.99
CA ARG A 141 -18.71 -7.16 20.58
C ARG A 141 -18.09 -6.19 21.58
N ARG A 142 -17.20 -6.67 22.46
CA ARG A 142 -16.58 -5.85 23.50
C ARG A 142 -15.62 -4.82 22.93
N ILE A 143 -14.81 -5.19 21.94
CA ILE A 143 -13.93 -4.27 21.21
C ILE A 143 -14.74 -3.19 20.49
N THR A 144 -15.87 -3.57 19.88
CA THR A 144 -16.76 -2.58 19.23
C THR A 144 -17.32 -1.58 20.24
N THR A 145 -17.70 -2.02 21.44
CA THR A 145 -18.17 -1.12 22.51
C THR A 145 -17.04 -0.23 23.02
N PHE A 146 -15.86 -0.78 23.28
CA PHE A 146 -14.68 -0.02 23.70
C PHE A 146 -14.34 1.11 22.72
N LEU A 147 -14.31 0.81 21.41
CA LEU A 147 -14.05 1.81 20.39
C LEU A 147 -15.16 2.88 20.32
N LYS A 148 -16.43 2.51 20.54
CA LYS A 148 -17.52 3.50 20.63
C LYS A 148 -17.29 4.48 21.77
N GLU A 149 -16.84 4.00 22.94
CA GLU A 149 -16.62 4.84 24.13
C GLU A 149 -15.39 5.75 23.99
N LYS A 150 -14.32 5.25 23.36
CA LYS A 150 -13.03 5.95 23.27
C LYS A 150 -12.87 6.84 22.03
N VAL A 151 -13.52 6.51 20.91
CA VAL A 151 -13.35 7.23 19.63
C VAL A 151 -14.46 8.26 19.36
N LYS A 152 -15.66 8.11 19.96
CA LYS A 152 -16.75 9.10 19.84
C LYS A 152 -16.73 10.21 20.91
N ARG A 153 -15.71 10.23 21.77
CA ARG A 153 -15.39 11.40 22.60
C ARG A 153 -14.57 12.37 21.78
#